data_AF-A0A844KHY8-F1
#
_entry.id   AF-A0A844KHY8-F1
#
_cell.length_a   1.000
_cell.length_b   1.000
_cell.length_c   1.000
_cell.angle_alpha   90.00
_cell.angle_beta   90.00
_cell.angle_gamma   90.00
#
_symmetry.space_group_name_H-M   'P 1'
#
loop_
_entity.id
_entity.type
_entity.pdbx_description
1 polymer ?
#
loop_
_entity_poly.entity_id
_entity_poly.type
_entity_poly.pdbx_seq_one_letter_code
_entity_poly.pdbx_strand_id
1 'polypeptide(L)'
;MQEKEGYKHPVRVVYNPKTMTYRTILNKSKFQVKEEWNLSGTIEQCIIRYASKLDGDQMNEILLGLEEGMTDEQVKSYFKLPADQMKQYRREQLEKE
;
A
#
# COMPACT_ATOMS: atom_id res chain seq x y z
N MET A 1 21.49 -45.60 2.49
CA MET A 1 21.48 -45.01 3.84
C MET A 1 20.99 -43.58 3.68
N GLN A 2 19.82 -43.24 4.22
CA GLN A 2 19.21 -41.91 4.10
C GLN A 2 19.85 -40.96 5.13
N GLU A 3 20.53 -39.91 4.67
CA GLU A 3 20.86 -38.77 5.52
C GLU A 3 19.57 -38.00 5.81
N LYS A 4 19.03 -38.11 7.03
CA LYS A 4 17.91 -37.27 7.45
C LYS A 4 18.46 -35.87 7.72
N GLU A 5 18.33 -34.97 6.74
CA GLU A 5 18.56 -33.54 6.95
C GLU A 5 17.67 -33.06 8.10
N GLY A 6 18.28 -32.85 9.26
CA GLY A 6 17.61 -32.35 10.46
C GLY A 6 17.05 -30.95 10.25
N TYR A 7 15.97 -30.65 10.97
CA TYR A 7 15.27 -29.37 10.91
C TYR A 7 16.20 -28.18 11.21
N LYS A 8 16.56 -27.39 10.17
CA LYS A 8 17.32 -26.15 10.31
C LYS A 8 16.41 -25.04 10.83
N HIS A 9 16.47 -24.80 12.13
CA HIS A 9 15.71 -23.73 12.79
C HIS A 9 16.23 -22.35 12.34
N PRO A 10 15.38 -21.46 11.77
CA PRO A 10 15.81 -20.15 11.24
C PRO A 10 16.12 -19.12 12.33
N VAL A 11 16.03 -19.52 13.59
CA VAL A 11 16.10 -18.65 14.76
C VAL A 11 17.37 -18.97 15.53
N ARG A 12 18.22 -17.95 15.72
CA ARG A 12 19.43 -18.07 16.53
C ARG A 12 19.09 -17.65 17.97
N VAL A 13 19.23 -18.58 18.91
CA VAL A 13 19.12 -18.27 20.33
C VAL A 13 20.49 -17.81 20.83
N VAL A 14 20.53 -16.63 21.44
CA VAL A 14 21.75 -16.12 22.10
C VAL A 14 21.52 -16.15 23.61
N TYR A 15 22.41 -16.84 24.32
CA TYR A 15 22.44 -16.85 25.78
C TYR A 15 23.18 -15.62 26.32
N ASN A 16 22.57 -14.91 27.26
CA ASN A 16 23.21 -13.83 27.98
C ASN A 16 23.66 -14.31 29.38
N PRO A 17 24.97 -14.54 29.60
CA PRO A 17 25.47 -15.06 30.87
C PRO A 17 25.37 -14.06 32.02
N LYS A 18 25.28 -12.76 31.75
CA LYS A 18 25.19 -11.73 32.81
C LYS A 18 23.82 -11.68 33.47
N THR A 19 22.78 -12.06 32.74
CA THR A 19 21.39 -12.03 33.23
C THR A 19 20.76 -13.42 33.28
N MET A 20 21.50 -14.47 32.90
CA MET A 20 21.02 -15.85 32.74
C MET A 20 19.77 -15.95 31.85
N THR A 21 19.65 -15.09 30.83
CA THR A 21 18.48 -15.08 29.94
C THR A 21 18.82 -15.59 28.55
N TYR A 22 17.85 -16.26 27.93
CA TYR A 22 17.90 -16.63 26.53
C TYR A 22 17.13 -15.59 25.71
N ARG A 23 17.74 -15.05 24.65
CA ARG A 23 17.07 -14.17 23.70
C ARG A 23 16.98 -14.82 22.34
N THR A 24 15.77 -14.84 21.82
CA THR A 24 15.44 -15.41 20.52
C THR A 24 15.51 -14.29 19.48
N ILE A 25 16.51 -14.33 18.60
CA ILE A 25 16.61 -13.37 17.49
C ILE A 25 15.81 -13.95 16.32
N LEU A 26 14.54 -13.55 16.20
CA LEU A 26 13.79 -13.79 14.96
C LEU A 26 14.43 -12.94 13.86
N ASN A 27 14.92 -13.60 12.79
CA ASN A 27 15.22 -12.91 11.56
C ASN A 27 13.88 -12.30 11.07
N LYS A 28 13.79 -10.96 11.05
CA LYS A 28 12.55 -10.24 10.76
C LYS A 28 12.07 -10.57 9.34
N SER A 29 11.27 -11.61 9.23
CA SER A 29 10.50 -11.95 8.05
C SER A 29 9.65 -10.75 7.64
N LYS A 30 9.95 -10.17 6.47
CA LYS A 30 9.07 -9.36 5.62
C LYS A 30 8.10 -8.43 6.37
N PHE A 31 8.59 -7.27 6.82
CA PHE A 31 7.70 -6.11 6.99
C PHE A 31 7.22 -5.72 5.58
N GLN A 32 6.07 -6.25 5.15
CA GLN A 32 5.27 -5.56 4.14
C GLN A 32 4.72 -4.32 4.82
N VAL A 33 5.51 -3.25 4.82
CA VAL A 33 4.98 -1.92 5.10
C VAL A 33 3.97 -1.68 4.00
N LYS A 34 2.67 -1.82 4.30
CA LYS A 34 1.63 -1.22 3.47
C LYS A 34 1.98 0.27 3.46
N GLU A 35 2.60 0.75 2.39
CA GLU A 35 2.74 2.18 2.16
C GLU A 35 1.32 2.76 2.17
N GLU A 36 0.98 3.45 3.25
CA GLU A 36 -0.21 4.27 3.27
C GLU A 36 0.00 5.40 2.27
N TRP A 37 -0.93 5.56 1.32
CA TRP A 37 -0.86 6.62 0.34
C TRP A 37 -1.00 7.96 1.06
N ASN A 38 0.03 8.79 0.96
CA ASN A 38 0.01 10.14 1.49
C ASN A 38 -0.72 11.06 0.49
N LEU A 39 -2.04 11.18 0.69
CA LEU A 39 -2.94 12.03 -0.08
C LEU A 39 -3.13 13.43 0.53
N SER A 40 -2.20 13.87 1.38
CA SER A 40 -2.21 15.24 1.90
C SER A 40 -1.78 16.24 0.83
N GLY A 41 -2.32 17.46 0.92
CA GLY A 41 -2.13 18.52 -0.05
C GLY A 41 -3.24 18.56 -1.10
N THR A 42 -2.97 19.19 -2.24
CA THR A 42 -3.92 19.26 -3.37
C THR A 42 -3.89 17.97 -4.18
N ILE A 43 -4.93 17.73 -4.99
CA ILE A 43 -4.99 16.56 -5.86
C ILE A 43 -3.83 16.53 -6.86
N GLU A 44 -3.42 17.68 -7.41
CA GLU A 44 -2.32 17.75 -8.38
C GLU A 44 -0.99 17.31 -7.73
N GLN A 45 -0.75 17.69 -6.48
CA GLN A 45 0.42 17.22 -5.73
C GLN A 45 0.40 15.71 -5.52
N CYS A 46 -0.79 15.14 -5.27
CA CYS A 46 -0.95 13.69 -5.15
C CYS A 46 -0.68 12.99 -6.48
N ILE A 47 -1.20 13.53 -7.58
CA ILE A 47 -0.98 13.03 -8.94
C ILE A 47 0.52 13.05 -9.27
N ILE A 48 1.22 14.17 -9.06
CA ILE A 48 2.66 14.26 -9.35
C ILE A 48 3.45 13.26 -8.49
N ARG A 49 3.11 13.11 -7.20
CA ARG A 49 3.78 12.19 -6.27
C ARG A 49 3.62 10.73 -6.69
N TYR A 50 2.46 10.37 -7.22
CA TYR A 50 2.09 8.99 -7.54
C TYR A 50 1.94 8.70 -9.03
N ALA A 51 2.32 9.62 -9.92
CA ALA A 51 2.20 9.47 -11.37
C ALA A 51 2.89 8.21 -11.89
N SER A 52 4.01 7.80 -11.28
CA SER A 52 4.74 6.57 -11.63
C SER A 52 4.11 5.29 -11.08
N LYS A 53 3.19 5.40 -10.11
CA LYS A 53 2.47 4.26 -9.49
C LYS A 53 1.07 4.06 -10.07
N LEU A 54 0.48 5.09 -10.66
CA LEU A 54 -0.83 5.03 -11.30
C LEU A 54 -0.69 4.47 -12.71
N ASP A 55 -1.59 3.57 -13.08
CA ASP A 55 -1.74 3.15 -14.47
C ASP A 55 -2.47 4.23 -15.31
N GLY A 56 -2.32 4.17 -16.63
CA GLY A 56 -2.97 5.11 -17.55
C GLY A 56 -4.49 5.17 -17.36
N ASP A 57 -5.13 4.02 -17.12
CA ASP A 57 -6.58 3.98 -16.88
C ASP A 57 -6.98 4.66 -15.56
N GLN A 58 -6.19 4.45 -14.50
CA GLN A 58 -6.42 5.11 -13.21
C GLN A 58 -6.23 6.62 -13.33
N MET A 59 -5.18 7.04 -14.04
CA MET A 59 -4.90 8.45 -14.26
C MET A 59 -6.00 9.13 -15.08
N ASN A 60 -6.53 8.44 -16.10
CA ASN A 60 -7.64 8.93 -16.89
C ASN A 60 -8.91 9.14 -16.06
N GLU A 61 -9.29 8.20 -15.19
CA GLU A 61 -10.48 8.36 -14.32
C GLU A 61 -10.31 9.47 -13.27
N ILE A 62 -9.08 9.71 -12.79
CA ILE A 62 -8.76 10.83 -11.90
C ILE A 62 -8.94 12.17 -12.64
N LEU A 63 -8.38 12.29 -13.86
CA LEU A 63 -8.47 13.51 -14.65
C LEU A 63 -9.91 13.80 -15.10
N LEU A 64 -10.65 12.78 -15.56
CA LEU A 64 -12.05 12.91 -15.93
C LEU A 64 -12.90 13.41 -14.76
N GLY A 65 -12.69 12.88 -13.54
CA GLY A 65 -13.39 13.36 -12.35
C GLY A 65 -13.15 14.86 -12.09
N LEU A 66 -11.91 15.33 -12.27
CA LEU A 66 -11.59 16.75 -12.13
C LEU A 66 -12.21 17.62 -13.24
N GLU A 67 -12.22 17.14 -14.49
CA GLU A 67 -12.85 17.82 -15.62
C GLU A 67 -14.37 17.92 -15.47
N GLU A 68 -15.00 16.90 -14.87
CA GLU A 68 -16.44 16.88 -14.56
C GLU A 68 -16.80 17.70 -13.31
N GLY A 69 -15.82 18.32 -12.64
CA GLY A 69 -16.04 19.24 -11.53
C GLY A 69 -16.04 18.61 -10.14
N MET A 70 -15.60 17.35 -10.00
CA MET A 70 -15.50 16.70 -8.69
C MET A 70 -14.47 17.41 -7.81
N THR A 71 -14.73 17.44 -6.50
CA THR A 71 -13.80 18.05 -5.54
C THR A 71 -12.57 17.16 -5.33
N ASP A 72 -11.48 17.81 -4.92
CA ASP A 72 -10.26 17.16 -4.47
C ASP A 72 -10.52 15.99 -3.51
N GLU A 73 -11.43 16.15 -2.54
CA GLU A 73 -11.75 15.12 -1.56
C GLU A 73 -12.44 13.91 -2.19
N GLN A 74 -13.38 14.14 -3.11
CA GLN A 74 -14.06 13.06 -3.82
C GLN A 74 -13.05 12.26 -4.64
N VAL A 75 -12.17 12.94 -5.38
CA VAL A 75 -11.13 12.29 -6.19
C VAL A 75 -10.12 11.53 -5.30
N LYS A 76 -9.72 12.12 -4.16
CA LYS A 76 -8.83 11.46 -3.18
C LYS A 76 -9.44 10.20 -2.58
N SER A 77 -10.77 10.12 -2.46
CA SER A 77 -11.46 8.98 -1.85
C SER A 77 -11.27 7.68 -2.63
N TYR A 78 -11.22 7.76 -3.96
CA TYR A 78 -11.04 6.60 -4.85
C TYR A 78 -9.65 6.50 -5.47
N PHE A 79 -8.72 7.42 -5.16
CA PHE A 79 -7.38 7.50 -5.73
C PHE A 79 -6.53 6.21 -5.64
N LYS A 80 -6.78 5.39 -4.61
CA LYS A 80 -6.08 4.11 -4.36
C LYS A 80 -6.78 2.89 -4.99
N LEU A 81 -7.95 3.08 -5.60
CA LEU A 81 -8.77 1.99 -6.13
C LEU A 81 -8.33 1.62 -7.55
N PRO A 82 -8.59 0.38 -8.00
CA PRO A 82 -8.42 0.00 -9.41
C PRO A 82 -9.36 0.81 -10.31
N ALA A 83 -8.96 1.03 -11.56
CA ALA A 83 -9.67 1.88 -12.53
C ALA A 83 -11.16 1.50 -12.69
N ASP A 84 -11.49 0.21 -12.68
CA ASP A 84 -12.88 -0.27 -12.74
C ASP A 84 -13.76 0.29 -11.61
N GLN A 85 -13.21 0.38 -10.39
CA GLN A 85 -13.92 0.94 -9.24
C GLN A 85 -13.95 2.47 -9.27
N MET A 86 -12.90 3.12 -9.77
CA MET A 86 -12.87 4.57 -9.95
C MET A 86 -14.00 5.03 -10.88
N LYS A 87 -14.20 4.31 -11.98
CA LYS A 87 -15.27 4.57 -12.95
C LYS A 87 -16.67 4.43 -12.34
N GLN A 88 -16.88 3.41 -11.50
CA GLN A 88 -18.14 3.24 -10.77
C GLN A 88 -18.38 4.41 -9.81
N TYR A 89 -17.36 4.75 -9.00
CA TYR A 89 -17.46 5.85 -8.04
C TYR A 89 -17.78 7.17 -8.73
N ARG A 90 -17.07 7.51 -9.82
CA ARG A 90 -17.30 8.73 -10.60
C ARG A 90 -18.74 8.83 -11.09
N ARG A 91 -19.28 7.76 -11.68
CA ARG A 91 -20.69 7.71 -12.11
C ARG A 91 -21.66 7.93 -10.94
N GLU A 92 -21.42 7.27 -9.82
CA GLU A 92 -22.26 7.41 -8.63
C GLU A 92 -22.22 8.82 -8.01
N GLN A 93 -21.10 9.55 -8.13
CA GLN A 93 -21.01 10.94 -7.66
C GLN A 93 -21.76 11.89 -8.60
N LEU A 94 -21.61 11.71 -9.92
CA LEU A 94 -22.29 12.55 -10.92
C LEU A 94 -23.79 12.33 -10.97
N GLU A 95 -24.27 11.12 -10.65
CA GLU A 95 -25.71 10.85 -10.57
C GLU A 95 -26.37 11.51 -9.34
N LYS A 96 -25.59 11.95 -8.35
CA LYS A 96 -26.10 12.56 -7.10
C LYS A 96 -26.16 14.08 -7.13
N GLU A 97 -25.56 14.70 -8.12
CA GLU A 97 -25.47 16.16 -8.30
C GLU A 97 -26.48 16.65 -9.35
#